data_AF-A0A538HI12-F1
#
_entry.id   AF-A0A538HI12-F1
#
_cell.length_a   1.000
_cell.length_b   1.000
_cell.length_c   1.000
_cell.angle_alpha   90.00
_cell.angle_beta   90.00
_cell.angle_gamma   90.00
#
_symmetry.space_group_name_H-M   'P 1'
#
loop_
_entity.id
_entity.type
_entity.pdbx_description
1 polymer ?
#
loop_
_entity_poly.entity_id
_entity_poly.type
_entity_poly.pdbx_seq_one_letter_code
_entity_poly.pdbx_strand_id
1 'polypeptide(L)'
;MPERTRVQLPPGVAGDFEVFLNGVRQVEGRDFRHEPGALVFERPLAREGRLGFWRWLSLFLGVAGTYRQNDTVDVVYDVAGRRTVATGLPLVRDS
;
A
#
# COMPACT_ATOMS: atom_id res chain seq x y z
N MET A 1 8.55 -6.20 -17.75
CA MET A 1 8.31 -7.18 -16.66
C MET A 1 6.86 -6.98 -16.20
N PRO A 2 6.20 -7.90 -15.44
CA PRO A 2 4.90 -7.54 -14.85
C PRO A 2 5.09 -6.30 -13.96
N GLU A 3 4.15 -5.35 -13.98
CA GLU A 3 4.22 -4.15 -13.15
C GLU A 3 4.18 -4.54 -11.67
N ARG A 4 5.17 -4.05 -10.89
CA ARG A 4 5.29 -4.34 -9.46
C ARG A 4 5.17 -3.06 -8.65
N THR A 5 4.79 -3.24 -7.38
CA THR A 5 4.85 -2.15 -6.40
C THR A 5 5.77 -2.51 -5.26
N ARG A 6 6.75 -1.65 -5.02
CA ARG A 6 7.63 -1.69 -3.85
C ARG A 6 7.09 -0.75 -2.77
N VAL A 7 6.99 -1.26 -1.55
CA VAL A 7 6.60 -0.49 -0.37
C VAL A 7 7.78 -0.44 0.58
N GLN A 8 8.28 0.76 0.88
CA GLN A 8 9.42 0.90 1.78
C GLN A 8 8.99 0.67 3.24
N LEU A 9 9.72 -0.19 3.93
CA LEU A 9 9.52 -0.43 5.36
C LEU A 9 10.23 0.66 6.18
N PRO A 10 9.63 1.11 7.29
CA PRO A 10 10.31 1.98 8.25
C PRO A 10 11.59 1.34 8.81
N PRO A 11 12.61 2.14 9.13
CA PRO A 11 13.75 1.64 9.88
C PRO A 11 13.28 1.13 11.25
N GLY A 12 13.73 -0.07 11.62
CA GLY A 12 13.34 -0.72 12.88
C GLY A 12 12.21 -1.74 12.76
N VAL A 13 11.63 -1.94 11.58
CA VAL A 13 10.92 -3.19 11.28
C VAL A 13 11.96 -4.30 11.17
N ALA A 14 12.19 -5.00 12.27
CA ALA A 14 13.11 -6.14 12.35
C ALA A 14 12.40 -7.29 13.07
N GLY A 15 12.35 -8.46 12.44
CA GLY A 15 11.60 -9.63 12.95
C GLY A 15 10.21 -9.74 12.34
N ASP A 16 9.27 -10.29 13.10
CA ASP A 16 7.92 -10.58 12.63
C ASP A 16 7.09 -9.29 12.49
N PHE A 17 6.35 -9.18 11.39
CA PHE A 17 5.41 -8.10 11.15
C PHE A 17 4.18 -8.60 10.39
N GLU A 18 3.09 -7.84 10.48
CA GLU A 18 1.86 -8.09 9.77
C GLU A 18 1.61 -6.99 8.75
N VAL A 19 1.24 -7.37 7.52
CA VAL A 19 0.98 -6.44 6.42
C VAL A 19 -0.51 -6.40 6.14
N PHE A 20 -1.05 -5.20 5.96
CA PHE A 20 -2.45 -4.99 5.59
C PHE A 20 -2.51 -4.11 4.34
N LEU A 21 -3.28 -4.54 3.34
CA LEU A 21 -3.64 -3.73 2.19
C LEU A 21 -5.11 -3.35 2.31
N ASN A 22 -5.40 -2.05 2.42
CA ASN A 22 -6.76 -1.54 2.59
C ASN A 22 -7.51 -2.23 3.75
N GLY A 23 -6.79 -2.52 4.84
CA GLY A 23 -7.32 -3.23 6.02
C GLY A 23 -7.41 -4.75 5.90
N VAL A 24 -7.06 -5.34 4.75
CA VAL A 24 -7.06 -6.81 4.55
C VAL A 24 -5.67 -7.37 4.80
N ARG A 25 -5.57 -8.37 5.69
CA ARG A 25 -4.31 -9.03 6.02
C ARG A 25 -3.70 -9.72 4.79
N GLN A 26 -2.43 -9.43 4.52
CA GLN A 26 -1.64 -10.01 3.45
C GLN A 26 -0.67 -11.05 4.01
N VAL A 27 -0.31 -12.04 3.20
CA VAL A 27 0.56 -13.17 3.56
C VAL A 27 1.82 -13.14 2.71
N GLU A 28 2.99 -13.18 3.37
CA GLU A 28 4.28 -13.26 2.68
C GLU A 28 4.38 -14.54 1.84
N GLY A 29 5.03 -14.43 0.66
CA GLY A 29 5.17 -15.51 -0.31
C GLY A 29 3.93 -15.75 -1.17
N ARG A 30 2.74 -15.33 -0.71
CA ARG A 30 1.49 -15.38 -1.48
C ARG A 30 1.12 -14.02 -2.08
N ASP A 31 1.05 -13.00 -1.25
CA ASP A 31 0.52 -11.68 -1.61
C ASP A 31 1.64 -10.66 -1.88
N PHE A 32 2.80 -10.83 -1.23
CA PHE A 32 4.00 -10.03 -1.42
C PHE A 32 5.27 -10.85 -1.13
N ARG A 33 6.43 -10.35 -1.59
CA ARG A 33 7.76 -10.84 -1.21
C ARG A 33 8.43 -9.83 -0.27
N HIS A 34 9.07 -10.30 0.79
CA HIS A 34 9.87 -9.46 1.66
C HIS A 34 11.30 -9.36 1.09
N GLU A 35 11.75 -8.14 0.86
CA GLU A 35 13.13 -7.82 0.50
C GLU A 35 13.75 -6.93 1.60
N PRO A 36 15.09 -6.81 1.66
CA PRO A 36 15.73 -5.94 2.63
C PRO A 36 15.13 -4.52 2.62
N GLY A 37 14.43 -4.17 3.70
CA GLY A 37 13.79 -2.86 3.89
C GLY A 37 12.56 -2.58 3.01
N ALA A 38 11.98 -3.58 2.33
CA ALA A 38 10.82 -3.35 1.48
C ALA A 38 9.91 -4.58 1.30
N LEU A 39 8.64 -4.31 0.98
CA LEU A 39 7.68 -5.30 0.52
C LEU A 39 7.50 -5.16 -0.99
N VAL A 40 7.53 -6.26 -1.72
CA VAL A 40 7.35 -6.28 -3.17
C VAL A 40 6.07 -7.01 -3.52
N PHE A 41 5.09 -6.26 -4.02
CA PHE A 41 3.85 -6.80 -4.56
C PHE A 41 4.02 -7.07 -6.05
N GLU A 42 3.69 -8.29 -6.49
CA GLU A 42 3.65 -8.69 -7.91
C GLU A 42 2.43 -8.11 -8.65
N ARG A 43 1.98 -6.92 -8.25
CA ARG A 43 0.88 -6.18 -8.86
C ARG A 43 1.08 -4.67 -8.68
N PRO A 44 0.51 -3.84 -9.56
CA PRO A 44 0.42 -2.41 -9.34
C PRO A 44 -0.55 -2.09 -8.19
N LEU A 45 -0.14 -1.21 -7.28
CA LEU A 45 -0.97 -0.55 -6.29
C LEU A 45 -0.99 0.95 -6.62
N ALA A 46 -2.13 1.59 -6.44
CA ALA A 46 -2.32 2.98 -6.83
C ALA A 46 -2.87 3.83 -5.69
N ARG A 47 -2.16 4.93 -5.38
CA ARG A 47 -2.63 6.01 -4.52
C ARG A 47 -2.88 7.22 -5.39
N GLU A 48 -4.12 7.49 -5.75
CA GLU A 48 -4.44 8.59 -6.65
C GLU A 48 -4.26 9.96 -5.95
N GLY A 49 -3.50 10.86 -6.58
CA GLY A 49 -3.28 12.23 -6.12
C GLY A 49 -4.47 13.16 -6.40
N ARG A 50 -4.78 14.01 -5.43
CA ARG A 50 -5.93 14.96 -5.36
C ARG A 50 -6.20 15.87 -6.58
N LEU A 51 -5.39 15.89 -7.63
CA LEU A 51 -5.57 16.79 -8.78
C LEU A 51 -6.67 16.32 -9.75
N GLY A 52 -6.95 15.01 -9.85
CA GLY A 52 -8.08 14.47 -10.62
C GLY A 52 -9.45 14.69 -9.95
N PHE A 53 -9.46 14.91 -8.63
CA PHE A 53 -10.67 15.09 -7.83
C PHE A 53 -11.55 16.24 -8.34
N TRP A 54 -10.96 17.38 -8.68
CA TRP A 54 -11.69 18.57 -9.14
C TRP A 54 -12.22 18.46 -10.57
N ARG A 55 -11.56 17.66 -11.43
CA ARG A 55 -12.02 17.41 -12.81
C ARG A 55 -13.04 16.28 -12.91
N TRP A 56 -12.96 15.30 -12.02
CA TRP A 56 -13.94 14.22 -11.96
C TRP A 56 -15.20 14.63 -11.20
N LEU A 57 -15.11 15.45 -10.14
CA LEU A 57 -16.29 15.86 -9.37
C LEU A 57 -17.30 16.65 -10.21
N SER A 58 -16.81 17.45 -11.16
CA SER A 58 -17.67 18.17 -12.11
C SER A 58 -18.39 17.25 -13.11
N LEU A 59 -17.83 16.11 -13.47
CA LEU A 59 -18.47 15.11 -14.34
C LEU A 59 -19.43 14.19 -13.57
N PHE A 60 -19.11 13.91 -12.30
CA PHE A 60 -19.80 12.90 -11.49
C PHE A 60 -21.16 13.32 -10.94
N LEU A 61 -21.47 14.62 -10.92
CA LEU A 61 -22.87 15.07 -10.72
C LEU A 61 -23.80 14.63 -11.87
N GLY A 62 -23.26 14.07 -12.96
CA GLY A 62 -24.03 13.60 -14.11
C GLY A 62 -24.22 12.07 -14.25
N VAL A 63 -23.27 11.21 -13.85
CA VAL A 63 -23.33 9.77 -14.17
C VAL A 63 -22.69 8.91 -13.07
N ALA A 64 -23.34 7.78 -12.76
CA ALA A 64 -23.06 6.79 -11.70
C ALA A 64 -21.58 6.45 -11.39
N GLY A 65 -21.23 6.54 -10.10
CA GLY A 65 -20.49 5.51 -9.35
C GLY A 65 -19.20 4.91 -9.91
N THR A 66 -18.07 5.63 -10.00
CA THR A 66 -16.73 5.03 -10.12
C THR A 66 -16.10 4.85 -8.74
N TYR A 67 -15.86 3.60 -8.36
CA TYR A 67 -15.01 3.24 -7.23
C TYR A 67 -13.58 3.75 -7.50
N ARG A 68 -13.11 4.69 -6.67
CA ARG A 68 -11.77 5.28 -6.79
C ARG A 68 -10.77 4.39 -6.07
N GLN A 69 -9.73 3.93 -6.76
CA GLN A 69 -8.68 3.09 -6.16
C GLN A 69 -7.72 3.99 -5.36
N ASN A 70 -7.71 3.80 -4.04
CA ASN A 70 -6.82 4.50 -3.12
C ASN A 70 -6.15 3.49 -2.18
N ASP A 71 -5.19 2.76 -2.74
CA ASP A 71 -4.49 1.71 -2.02
C ASP A 71 -3.63 2.29 -0.90
N THR A 72 -3.72 1.64 0.26
CA THR A 72 -2.96 1.96 1.46
C THR A 72 -2.39 0.66 2.02
N VAL A 73 -1.07 0.65 2.18
CA VAL A 73 -0.35 -0.45 2.83
C VAL A 73 0.05 -0.03 4.23
N ASP A 74 -0.36 -0.83 5.20
CA ASP A 74 -0.07 -0.65 6.61
C ASP A 74 0.74 -1.84 7.12
N VAL A 75 1.67 -1.58 8.03
CA VAL A 75 2.52 -2.60 8.65
C VAL A 75 2.43 -2.49 10.16
N VAL A 76 2.18 -3.63 10.80
CA VAL A 76 2.15 -3.77 12.25
C VAL A 76 3.39 -4.56 12.69
N TYR A 77 4.17 -4.03 13.62
CA TYR A 77 5.45 -4.60 14.01
C TYR A 77 5.77 -4.26 15.47
N ASP A 78 6.64 -5.05 16.10
CA ASP A 78 7.09 -4.81 17.47
C ASP A 78 8.40 -4.03 17.50
N VAL A 79 8.45 -2.99 18.33
CA VAL A 79 9.68 -2.24 18.62
C VAL A 79 9.84 -2.16 20.13
N ALA A 80 10.93 -2.72 20.64
CA ALA A 80 11.22 -2.75 22.08
C ALA A 80 10.03 -3.27 22.93
N GLY A 81 9.37 -4.33 22.46
CA GLY A 81 8.21 -4.95 23.12
C GLY A 81 6.90 -4.16 23.02
N ARG A 82 6.84 -3.12 22.17
CA ARG A 82 5.63 -2.35 21.90
C ARG A 82 5.15 -2.56 20.47
N ARG A 83 3.88 -2.97 20.35
CA ARG A 83 3.18 -3.09 19.07
C ARG A 83 2.97 -1.69 18.47
N THR A 84 3.53 -1.49 17.29
CA THR A 84 3.51 -0.23 16.53
C THR A 84 2.85 -0.46 15.17
N VAL A 85 2.18 0.57 14.65
CA VAL A 85 1.57 0.54 13.31
C VAL A 85 2.16 1.68 12.47
N ALA A 86 2.70 1.34 11.31
CA ALA A 86 3.06 2.30 10.27
C ALA A 86 2.01 2.26 9.16
N THR A 87 1.26 3.35 9.03
CA THR A 87 0.12 3.45 8.12
C THR A 87 0.49 4.18 6.83
N GLY A 88 -0.08 3.74 5.72
CA GLY A 88 -0.03 4.46 4.45
C GLY A 88 1.38 4.58 3.89
N LEU A 89 2.15 3.51 3.96
CA LEU A 89 3.53 3.47 3.51
C LEU A 89 3.67 3.88 2.03
N PRO A 90 4.80 4.50 1.64
CA PRO A 90 5.02 4.94 0.27
C PRO A 90 4.95 3.80 -0.74
N LEU A 91 4.18 3.99 -1.82
CA LEU A 91 4.06 3.05 -2.93
C LEU A 91 4.98 3.51 -4.07
N VAL A 92 5.98 2.71 -4.43
CA VAL A 92 6.90 2.96 -5.55
C VAL A 92 6.63 1.94 -6.64
N ARG A 93 6.32 2.38 -7.86
CA ARG A 93 6.17 1.47 -9.00
C ARG A 93 7.55 1.04 -9.51
N ASP A 94 7.68 -0.24 -9.79
CA ASP A 94 8.85 -0.84 -10.44
C ASP A 94 8.42 -1.33 -11.83
N SER A 95 9.13 -0.87 -12.88
CA SER A 95 8.80 -1.06 -14.30
C SER A 95 9.70 -2.10 -14.99
#